data_AF-A0A2S9IY32-F1
#
_entry.id   AF-A0A2S9IY32-F1
#
_cell.length_a   1.000
_cell.length_b   1.000
_cell.length_c   1.000
_cell.angle_alpha   90.00
_cell.angle_beta   90.00
_cell.angle_gamma   90.00
#
_symmetry.space_group_name_H-M   'P 1'
#
loop_
_entity.id
_entity.type
_entity.pdbx_description
1 polymer ?
#
loop_
_entity_poly.entity_id
_entity_poly.type
_entity_poly.pdbx_seq_one_letter_code
_entity_poly.pdbx_strand_id
1 'polypeptide(L)'
;MPLRVKMIMRLLQYCLLLTVLSLCNVNADAQHFGFLHGVDTTIQLLDTSRHARWGQRSQVHSRPSFARTAEEPKREKKFWRAGSEWFLAQAFPATFNRFITKDPYSYISFKNFINHQRFSAWDWDDNQFTTNHLDHPYHGQLYFNAFRSNGYNFYQSSIATLAGSYLWETGGETQAPSINDLINTTYGGIILGEMTHRIARNILGRGSRYPRLRTSNEIGAFFVNPVNGLNRLLDGKWGKVDKYNAVDSSAIWTEVNIGMRRFDAQEGDIVEKGKNGSYGRLRLWYSNGLQNLKRPFDQFYVNLEFGKGDSTFINAVNVHALLYGNKFFKTKRGEHYGVLSANYDFYNNDAFFYGAQNLIYNWNSEFRYKKQNRLNMSLGVGAILLAAVPDPYLLYGASRNYNYGSGAGYRYRAELSVLNRLLITGDYNGGVFFTVSGNESYYILHAATLEASLRVIKSFSLNVSSGYFALEGHFEDEQYADFNRKFPFGRISIGYNVRF
;
A
#
# COMPACT_ATOMS: atom_id res chain seq x y z
N MET A 1 11.71 21.30 9.71
CA MET A 1 10.45 20.69 9.23
C MET A 1 9.36 21.76 9.19
N PRO A 2 8.83 22.13 8.01
CA PRO A 2 7.83 23.18 7.88
C PRO A 2 6.49 22.77 8.54
N LEU A 3 5.69 23.75 8.97
CA LEU A 3 4.43 23.55 9.70
C LEU A 3 3.44 22.64 8.96
N ARG A 4 3.44 22.65 7.61
CA ARG A 4 2.56 21.82 6.75
C ARG A 4 2.78 20.33 6.96
N VAL A 5 4.04 19.89 6.97
CA VAL A 5 4.40 18.48 7.14
C VAL A 5 4.03 17.98 8.54
N LYS A 6 4.21 18.81 9.57
CA LYS A 6 3.77 18.48 10.94
C LYS A 6 2.25 18.31 11.06
N MET A 7 1.46 19.12 10.33
CA MET A 7 0.00 19.05 10.37
C MET A 7 -0.53 17.83 9.61
N ILE A 8 -0.01 17.56 8.41
CA ILE A 8 -0.36 16.38 7.61
C ILE A 8 0.03 15.09 8.33
N MET A 9 1.24 15.04 8.90
CA MET A 9 1.68 13.89 9.70
C MET A 9 0.83 13.67 10.96
N ARG A 10 0.39 14.74 11.63
CA ARG A 10 -0.55 14.63 12.76
C ARG A 10 -1.93 14.14 12.32
N LEU A 11 -2.46 14.64 11.20
CA LEU A 11 -3.71 14.15 10.63
C LEU A 11 -3.60 12.67 10.23
N LEU A 12 -2.53 12.26 9.56
CA LEU A 12 -2.26 10.86 9.23
C LEU A 12 -2.11 9.99 10.48
N GLN A 13 -1.46 10.49 11.53
CA GLN A 13 -1.38 9.83 12.85
C GLN A 13 -2.75 9.62 13.46
N TYR A 14 -3.62 10.64 13.48
CA TYR A 14 -4.97 10.53 14.01
C TYR A 14 -5.86 9.63 13.13
N CYS A 15 -5.78 9.75 11.82
CA CYS A 15 -6.50 8.88 10.87
C CYS A 15 -6.08 7.42 11.01
N LEU A 16 -4.77 7.16 11.15
CA LEU A 16 -4.23 5.82 11.38
C LEU A 16 -4.69 5.27 12.73
N LEU A 17 -4.56 6.06 13.80
CA LEU A 17 -5.00 5.68 15.14
C LEU A 17 -6.51 5.39 15.16
N LEU A 18 -7.33 6.22 14.51
CA LEU A 18 -8.78 6.03 14.41
C LEU A 18 -9.15 4.84 13.52
N THR A 19 -8.38 4.56 12.47
CA THR A 19 -8.58 3.38 11.61
C THR A 19 -8.21 2.11 12.38
N VAL A 20 -7.07 2.10 13.08
CA VAL A 20 -6.66 1.00 13.96
C VAL A 20 -7.67 0.82 15.10
N LEU A 21 -8.10 1.90 15.76
CA LEU A 21 -9.13 1.85 16.80
C LEU A 21 -10.49 1.41 16.26
N SER A 22 -10.88 1.77 15.04
CA SER A 22 -12.11 1.28 14.39
C SER A 22 -12.01 -0.22 14.07
N LEU A 23 -10.85 -0.67 13.58
CA LEU A 23 -10.55 -2.08 13.34
C LEU A 23 -10.46 -2.89 14.66
N CYS A 24 -10.02 -2.27 15.76
CA CYS A 24 -9.88 -2.87 17.08
C CYS A 24 -11.16 -2.80 17.94
N ASN A 25 -12.03 -1.77 17.78
CA ASN A 25 -13.33 -1.65 18.46
C ASN A 25 -14.40 -2.59 17.86
N VAL A 26 -14.02 -3.44 16.92
CA VAL A 26 -14.84 -4.57 16.51
C VAL A 26 -14.90 -5.53 17.70
N ASN A 27 -16.02 -5.52 18.43
CA ASN A 27 -16.45 -6.65 19.25
C ASN A 27 -16.63 -7.85 18.30
N ALA A 28 -15.53 -8.53 18.03
CA ALA A 28 -15.50 -9.79 17.35
C ALA A 28 -16.11 -10.81 18.31
N ASP A 29 -17.41 -11.00 18.22
CA ASP A 29 -17.96 -12.31 18.54
C ASP A 29 -17.16 -13.28 17.68
N ALA A 30 -16.36 -14.13 18.32
CA ALA A 30 -15.66 -15.23 17.68
C ALA A 30 -16.72 -16.18 17.10
N GLN A 31 -17.25 -15.85 15.92
CA GLN A 31 -18.28 -16.63 15.27
C GLN A 31 -17.62 -17.86 14.63
N HIS A 32 -17.76 -18.97 15.35
CA HIS A 32 -17.67 -20.33 14.86
C HIS A 32 -18.46 -20.49 13.56
N PHE A 33 -17.79 -20.77 12.43
CA PHE A 33 -18.45 -21.36 11.27
C PHE A 33 -17.56 -22.43 10.65
N GLY A 34 -17.97 -23.69 10.82
CA GLY A 34 -17.39 -24.83 10.13
C GLY A 34 -17.76 -24.80 8.65
N PHE A 35 -16.80 -25.12 7.79
CA PHE A 35 -17.08 -25.44 6.39
C PHE A 35 -16.52 -26.81 6.01
N LEU A 36 -17.42 -27.63 5.47
CA LEU A 36 -17.18 -28.91 4.81
C LEU A 36 -16.49 -28.74 3.44
N HIS A 37 -15.88 -29.85 3.02
CA HIS A 37 -15.03 -30.07 1.85
C HIS A 37 -15.32 -29.23 0.60
N GLY A 38 -14.23 -28.66 0.08
CA GLY A 38 -14.12 -28.03 -1.23
C GLY A 38 -12.74 -27.37 -1.31
N VAL A 39 -11.94 -27.72 -2.31
CA VAL A 39 -10.52 -27.34 -2.44
C VAL A 39 -10.35 -25.82 -2.39
N ASP A 40 -9.83 -25.33 -1.27
CA ASP A 40 -9.59 -23.91 -0.98
C ASP A 40 -8.16 -23.54 -1.41
N THR A 41 -8.05 -22.72 -2.46
CA THR A 41 -6.80 -22.21 -3.06
C THR A 41 -6.61 -20.71 -2.81
N THR A 42 -7.16 -20.15 -1.72
CA THR A 42 -6.71 -18.82 -1.29
C THR A 42 -5.29 -18.89 -0.76
N ILE A 43 -4.51 -17.81 -0.96
CA ILE A 43 -3.36 -17.45 -0.11
C ILE A 43 -3.88 -17.36 1.31
N GLN A 44 -3.94 -18.50 2.02
CA GLN A 44 -4.41 -18.57 3.39
C GLN A 44 -3.22 -18.38 4.32
N LEU A 45 -2.61 -17.20 4.41
CA LEU A 45 -1.79 -16.91 5.61
C LEU A 45 -2.64 -17.24 6.84
N LEU A 46 -2.21 -18.29 7.57
CA LEU A 46 -2.92 -19.05 8.60
C LEU A 46 -4.44 -18.80 8.66
N ASP A 47 -5.27 -19.65 8.04
CA ASP A 47 -6.72 -19.67 8.32
C ASP A 47 -6.96 -20.06 9.79
N THR A 48 -7.15 -19.04 10.63
CA THR A 48 -7.24 -19.13 12.10
C THR A 48 -8.64 -19.47 12.62
N SER A 49 -9.63 -19.62 11.75
CA SER A 49 -11.03 -19.83 12.12
C SER A 49 -11.37 -21.28 12.51
N ARG A 50 -10.45 -22.23 12.29
CA ARG A 50 -10.70 -23.66 12.54
C ARG A 50 -10.46 -24.02 13.99
N HIS A 51 -11.54 -24.14 14.74
CA HIS A 51 -11.56 -24.90 15.98
C HIS A 51 -11.43 -26.39 15.71
N ALA A 52 -10.34 -27.01 16.17
CA ALA A 52 -10.36 -28.42 16.51
C ALA A 52 -11.05 -28.56 17.88
N ARG A 53 -12.38 -28.60 17.91
CA ARG A 53 -13.09 -29.19 19.05
C ARG A 53 -13.08 -30.70 18.85
N TRP A 54 -12.44 -31.42 19.77
CA TRP A 54 -12.66 -32.87 19.89
C TRP A 54 -14.15 -33.12 20.17
N GLY A 55 -14.75 -34.04 19.40
CA GLY A 55 -15.90 -34.83 19.90
C GLY A 55 -17.33 -34.35 19.66
N GLN A 56 -17.67 -33.43 18.75
CA GLN A 56 -19.09 -33.20 18.40
C GLN A 56 -19.39 -33.12 16.90
N ARG A 57 -20.33 -33.97 16.45
CA ARG A 57 -21.03 -33.89 15.16
C ARG A 57 -21.80 -32.57 15.11
N SER A 58 -21.38 -31.61 14.29
CA SER A 58 -22.15 -30.38 14.07
C SER A 58 -23.24 -30.61 13.03
N GLN A 59 -24.49 -30.37 13.44
CA GLN A 59 -25.70 -30.41 12.62
C GLN A 59 -25.64 -29.43 11.45
N VAL A 60 -26.29 -29.82 10.36
CA VAL A 60 -26.40 -29.08 9.09
C VAL A 60 -27.42 -27.96 9.26
N HIS A 61 -26.96 -26.72 9.40
CA HIS A 61 -27.80 -25.54 9.15
C HIS A 61 -27.54 -25.03 7.73
N SER A 62 -28.62 -24.91 6.96
CA SER A 62 -28.69 -24.46 5.58
C SER A 62 -28.06 -23.07 5.39
N ARG A 63 -27.15 -22.97 4.41
CA ARG A 63 -26.48 -21.71 4.00
C ARG A 63 -27.50 -20.67 3.52
N PRO A 64 -27.31 -19.37 3.79
CA PRO A 64 -27.88 -18.36 2.92
C PRO A 64 -27.33 -18.58 1.51
N SER A 65 -28.24 -18.75 0.55
CA SER A 65 -27.90 -18.80 -0.88
C SER A 65 -27.24 -17.48 -1.25
N PHE A 66 -25.92 -17.48 -1.42
CA PHE A 66 -25.23 -16.38 -2.06
C PHE A 66 -25.53 -16.46 -3.54
N ALA A 67 -26.21 -15.45 -4.08
CA ALA A 67 -26.01 -15.06 -5.46
C ALA A 67 -24.55 -14.57 -5.55
N ARG A 68 -23.64 -15.53 -5.75
CA ARG A 68 -22.23 -15.30 -6.01
C ARG A 68 -22.12 -14.78 -7.44
N THR A 69 -22.65 -13.59 -7.70
CA THR A 69 -22.57 -13.01 -9.04
C THR A 69 -21.10 -12.65 -9.28
N ALA A 70 -20.50 -13.30 -10.26
CA ALA A 70 -19.19 -12.96 -10.78
C ALA A 70 -19.12 -11.50 -11.29
N GLU A 71 -20.28 -10.87 -11.47
CA GLU A 71 -20.44 -9.48 -11.88
C GLU A 71 -20.81 -8.59 -10.68
N GLU A 72 -20.02 -7.53 -10.49
CA GLU A 72 -20.38 -6.46 -9.56
C GLU A 72 -21.67 -5.80 -10.04
N PRO A 73 -22.59 -5.44 -9.14
CA PRO A 73 -23.81 -4.76 -9.54
C PRO A 73 -23.44 -3.46 -10.23
N LYS A 74 -23.95 -3.29 -11.46
CA LYS A 74 -23.69 -2.12 -12.27
C LYS A 74 -24.15 -0.88 -11.51
N ARG A 75 -23.23 0.05 -11.29
CA ARG A 75 -23.51 1.33 -10.64
C ARG A 75 -23.81 2.37 -11.71
N GLU A 76 -24.76 3.25 -11.41
CA GLU A 76 -24.99 4.45 -12.22
C GLU A 76 -23.73 5.32 -12.20
N LYS A 77 -23.36 5.84 -13.37
CA LYS A 77 -22.21 6.74 -13.54
C LYS A 77 -22.66 8.17 -13.36
N LYS A 78 -22.20 8.81 -12.29
CA LYS A 78 -22.52 10.22 -12.01
C LYS A 78 -21.41 11.13 -12.55
N PHE A 79 -21.40 11.38 -13.86
CA PHE A 79 -20.33 12.15 -14.52
C PHE A 79 -20.13 13.55 -13.91
N TRP A 80 -21.18 14.36 -13.82
CA TRP A 80 -21.08 15.72 -13.28
C TRP A 80 -20.58 15.73 -11.84
N ARG A 81 -21.03 14.77 -11.04
CA ARG A 81 -20.59 14.64 -9.66
C ARG A 81 -19.11 14.27 -9.56
N ALA A 82 -18.68 13.25 -10.31
CA ALA A 82 -17.29 12.82 -10.39
C ALA A 82 -16.37 13.94 -10.91
N GLY A 83 -16.79 14.63 -11.98
CA GLY A 83 -16.05 15.74 -12.56
C GLY A 83 -15.90 16.92 -11.61
N SER A 84 -16.96 17.27 -10.86
CA SER A 84 -16.89 18.32 -9.85
C SER A 84 -15.97 17.95 -8.69
N GLU A 85 -16.03 16.73 -8.16
CA GLU A 85 -15.11 16.27 -7.11
C GLU A 85 -13.66 16.26 -7.58
N TRP A 86 -13.43 15.76 -8.80
CA TRP A 86 -12.12 15.72 -9.43
C TRP A 86 -11.54 17.12 -9.66
N PHE A 87 -12.37 18.07 -10.08
CA PHE A 87 -11.95 19.47 -10.25
C PHE A 87 -11.68 20.13 -8.90
N LEU A 88 -12.58 19.94 -7.92
CA LEU A 88 -12.43 20.52 -6.58
C LEU A 88 -11.21 19.98 -5.84
N ALA A 89 -10.82 18.72 -6.08
CA ALA A 89 -9.58 18.16 -5.54
C ALA A 89 -8.36 19.01 -5.89
N GLN A 90 -8.38 19.71 -7.03
CA GLN A 90 -7.32 20.58 -7.54
C GLN A 90 -7.58 22.05 -7.20
N ALA A 91 -8.80 22.51 -7.48
CA ALA A 91 -9.17 23.90 -7.30
C ALA A 91 -9.05 24.33 -5.83
N PHE A 92 -9.34 23.45 -4.87
CA PHE A 92 -9.25 23.77 -3.45
C PHE A 92 -7.80 24.02 -2.99
N PRO A 93 -6.83 23.11 -3.18
CA PRO A 93 -5.42 23.40 -2.92
C PRO A 93 -4.89 24.62 -3.68
N ALA A 94 -5.19 24.76 -4.98
CA ALA A 94 -4.73 25.91 -5.76
C ALA A 94 -5.24 27.24 -5.18
N THR A 95 -6.53 27.30 -4.80
CA THR A 95 -7.16 28.47 -4.17
C THR A 95 -6.58 28.72 -2.78
N PHE A 96 -6.38 27.68 -1.98
CA PHE A 96 -5.77 27.77 -0.66
C PHE A 96 -4.34 28.33 -0.76
N ASN A 97 -3.56 27.82 -1.71
CA ASN A 97 -2.18 28.25 -1.93
C ASN A 97 -2.13 29.70 -2.45
N ARG A 98 -3.09 30.10 -3.28
CA ARG A 98 -3.20 31.48 -3.81
C ARG A 98 -3.53 32.52 -2.75
N PHE A 99 -4.55 32.24 -1.96
CA PHE A 99 -5.16 33.27 -1.10
C PHE A 99 -4.73 33.18 0.35
N ILE A 100 -4.46 31.97 0.86
CA ILE A 100 -4.09 31.76 2.27
C ILE A 100 -2.58 31.76 2.41
N THR A 101 -1.89 30.87 1.70
CA THR A 101 -0.43 30.74 1.87
C THR A 101 0.36 31.69 0.99
N LYS A 102 -0.26 32.18 -0.09
CA LYS A 102 0.31 33.12 -1.07
C LYS A 102 1.59 32.59 -1.70
N ASP A 103 1.61 31.30 -2.04
CA ASP A 103 2.78 30.65 -2.62
C ASP A 103 3.02 31.16 -4.06
N PRO A 104 4.25 31.47 -4.49
CA PRO A 104 4.52 32.04 -5.82
C PRO A 104 3.98 31.19 -6.98
N TYR A 105 4.10 29.85 -6.88
CA TYR A 105 3.65 28.92 -7.93
C TYR A 105 2.13 28.91 -8.14
N SER A 106 1.35 29.40 -7.18
CA SER A 106 -0.11 29.37 -7.23
C SER A 106 -0.72 30.51 -8.06
N TYR A 107 0.08 31.45 -8.56
CA TYR A 107 -0.36 32.62 -9.35
C TYR A 107 -0.61 32.24 -10.82
N ILE A 108 -1.47 31.25 -11.01
CA ILE A 108 -1.76 30.59 -12.28
C ILE A 108 -2.37 31.56 -13.29
N SER A 109 -1.99 31.42 -14.56
CA SER A 109 -2.60 32.12 -15.69
C SER A 109 -2.87 31.17 -16.86
N PHE A 110 -3.81 31.51 -17.75
CA PHE A 110 -4.06 30.73 -18.96
C PHE A 110 -2.83 30.66 -19.87
N LYS A 111 -1.97 31.69 -19.83
CA LYS A 111 -0.70 31.71 -20.57
C LYS A 111 0.25 30.61 -20.08
N ASN A 112 0.31 30.34 -18.78
CA ASN A 112 1.12 29.24 -18.22
C ASN A 112 0.67 27.91 -18.82
N PHE A 113 -0.65 27.65 -18.80
CA PHE A 113 -1.22 26.44 -19.37
C PHE A 113 -0.84 26.20 -20.83
N ILE A 114 -0.94 27.24 -21.67
CA ILE A 114 -0.56 27.14 -23.09
C ILE A 114 0.95 26.90 -23.24
N ASN A 115 1.80 27.55 -22.44
CA ASN A 115 3.24 27.33 -22.48
C ASN A 115 3.62 25.90 -22.07
N HIS A 116 2.94 25.35 -21.07
CA HIS A 116 3.17 24.01 -20.53
C HIS A 116 2.79 22.86 -21.46
N GLN A 117 2.11 23.15 -22.58
CA GLN A 117 1.83 22.14 -23.62
C GLN A 117 3.08 21.80 -24.45
N ARG A 118 4.16 22.59 -24.35
CA ARG A 118 5.42 22.30 -25.04
C ARG A 118 6.21 21.28 -24.24
N PHE A 119 6.65 20.19 -24.86
CA PHE A 119 7.50 19.19 -24.19
C PHE A 119 8.78 19.79 -23.60
N SER A 120 9.36 20.81 -24.23
CA SER A 120 10.55 21.51 -23.73
C SER A 120 10.30 22.33 -22.46
N ALA A 121 9.04 22.46 -22.01
CA ALA A 121 8.71 23.12 -20.75
C ALA A 121 8.72 22.16 -19.56
N TRP A 122 8.76 20.84 -19.80
CA TRP A 122 8.72 19.82 -18.76
C TRP A 122 10.10 19.61 -18.15
N ASP A 123 10.13 19.46 -16.84
CA ASP A 123 11.36 19.26 -16.06
C ASP A 123 11.15 18.19 -14.98
N TRP A 124 12.20 17.88 -14.24
CA TRP A 124 12.17 17.04 -13.06
C TRP A 124 12.08 17.91 -11.82
N ASP A 125 10.99 17.78 -11.08
CA ASP A 125 10.70 18.62 -9.91
C ASP A 125 11.75 18.49 -8.80
N ASP A 126 11.89 19.57 -8.04
CA ASP A 126 12.92 19.82 -7.04
C ASP A 126 12.39 19.76 -5.59
N ASN A 127 11.18 19.26 -5.38
CA ASN A 127 10.57 19.17 -4.05
C ASN A 127 11.18 18.07 -3.17
N GLN A 128 10.81 18.15 -1.90
CA GLN A 128 11.19 17.19 -0.87
C GLN A 128 10.66 15.79 -1.19
N PHE A 129 11.46 14.77 -0.87
CA PHE A 129 11.15 13.36 -1.11
C PHE A 129 9.76 12.94 -0.62
N THR A 130 9.35 13.38 0.57
CA THR A 130 8.03 13.04 1.13
C THR A 130 6.88 13.65 0.34
N THR A 131 7.07 14.83 -0.24
CA THR A 131 6.05 15.44 -1.10
C THR A 131 5.86 14.60 -2.35
N ASN A 132 6.95 14.29 -3.05
CA ASN A 132 6.91 13.57 -4.33
C ASN A 132 6.48 12.11 -4.18
N HIS A 133 6.86 11.45 -3.08
CA HIS A 133 6.52 10.04 -2.88
C HIS A 133 5.40 9.76 -1.89
N LEU A 134 4.84 10.71 -1.14
CA LEU A 134 3.61 10.49 -0.35
C LEU A 134 2.48 11.43 -0.76
N ASP A 135 2.73 12.74 -0.81
CA ASP A 135 1.67 13.72 -1.04
C ASP A 135 1.10 13.61 -2.46
N HIS A 136 1.95 13.47 -3.49
CA HIS A 136 1.51 13.27 -4.87
C HIS A 136 0.69 11.97 -5.07
N PRO A 137 1.16 10.78 -4.65
CA PRO A 137 0.34 9.57 -4.67
C PRO A 137 -0.97 9.71 -3.88
N TYR A 138 -0.93 10.37 -2.72
CA TYR A 138 -2.15 10.62 -1.94
C TYR A 138 -3.10 11.58 -2.67
N HIS A 139 -2.60 12.58 -3.38
CA HIS A 139 -3.42 13.48 -4.16
C HIS A 139 -4.08 12.74 -5.34
N GLY A 140 -3.31 11.91 -6.04
CA GLY A 140 -3.80 11.08 -7.14
C GLY A 140 -4.90 10.10 -6.74
N GLN A 141 -4.86 9.57 -5.52
CA GLN A 141 -5.94 8.70 -5.03
C GLN A 141 -7.29 9.44 -4.92
N LEU A 142 -7.29 10.77 -4.75
CA LEU A 142 -8.50 11.58 -4.72
C LEU A 142 -9.11 11.68 -6.12
N TYR A 143 -8.30 11.92 -7.15
CA TYR A 143 -8.75 11.88 -8.55
C TYR A 143 -9.33 10.52 -8.90
N PHE A 144 -8.63 9.45 -8.51
CA PHE A 144 -9.09 8.08 -8.76
C PHE A 144 -10.46 7.85 -8.12
N ASN A 145 -10.59 8.21 -6.84
CA ASN A 145 -11.79 7.96 -6.06
C ASN A 145 -12.96 8.89 -6.39
N ALA A 146 -12.72 10.09 -6.94
CA ALA A 146 -13.76 10.95 -7.48
C ALA A 146 -14.58 10.22 -8.56
N PHE A 147 -13.91 9.44 -9.42
CA PHE A 147 -14.61 8.60 -10.41
C PHE A 147 -15.00 7.23 -9.85
N ARG A 148 -14.12 6.56 -9.10
CA ARG A 148 -14.35 5.18 -8.64
C ARG A 148 -15.56 5.09 -7.70
N SER A 149 -15.73 6.07 -6.83
CA SER A 149 -16.87 6.16 -5.91
C SER A 149 -18.15 6.65 -6.60
N ASN A 150 -18.08 7.15 -7.84
CA ASN A 150 -19.21 7.60 -8.66
C ASN A 150 -19.57 6.64 -9.81
N GLY A 151 -19.23 5.35 -9.66
CA GLY A 151 -19.72 4.26 -10.52
C GLY A 151 -18.81 3.90 -11.70
N TYR A 152 -17.65 4.53 -11.83
CA TYR A 152 -16.66 4.19 -12.84
C TYR A 152 -15.83 2.96 -12.43
N ASN A 153 -15.31 2.26 -13.43
CA ASN A 153 -14.45 1.09 -13.22
C ASN A 153 -12.98 1.52 -13.03
N PHE A 154 -12.12 0.55 -12.67
CA PHE A 154 -10.69 0.75 -12.43
C PHE A 154 -9.99 1.53 -13.55
N TYR A 155 -10.18 1.13 -14.82
CA TYR A 155 -9.50 1.75 -15.96
C TYR A 155 -9.98 3.18 -16.21
N GLN A 156 -11.29 3.43 -16.11
CA GLN A 156 -11.86 4.77 -16.28
C GLN A 156 -11.38 5.72 -15.18
N SER A 157 -11.35 5.23 -13.93
CA SER A 157 -10.78 5.98 -12.82
C SER A 157 -9.27 6.22 -12.99
N SER A 158 -8.54 5.27 -13.57
CA SER A 158 -7.10 5.43 -13.87
C SER A 158 -6.83 6.54 -14.89
N ILE A 159 -7.63 6.60 -15.97
CA ILE A 159 -7.55 7.68 -16.96
C ILE A 159 -7.87 9.02 -16.30
N ALA A 160 -8.86 9.08 -15.42
CA ALA A 160 -9.19 10.30 -14.69
C ALA A 160 -8.05 10.74 -13.75
N THR A 161 -7.34 9.80 -13.13
CA THR A 161 -6.15 10.13 -12.33
C THR A 161 -5.04 10.74 -13.18
N LEU A 162 -4.73 10.13 -14.33
CA LEU A 162 -3.75 10.65 -15.27
C LEU A 162 -4.13 12.05 -15.76
N ALA A 163 -5.38 12.23 -16.17
CA ALA A 163 -5.89 13.53 -16.61
C ALA A 163 -5.83 14.58 -15.49
N GLY A 164 -6.09 14.17 -14.24
CA GLY A 164 -6.02 15.04 -13.07
C GLY A 164 -4.60 15.51 -12.81
N SER A 165 -3.66 14.57 -12.81
CA SER A 165 -2.25 14.91 -12.68
C SER A 165 -1.78 15.82 -13.82
N TYR A 166 -2.13 15.50 -15.07
CA TYR A 166 -1.78 16.33 -16.22
C TYR A 166 -2.34 17.75 -16.12
N LEU A 167 -3.61 17.89 -15.69
CA LEU A 167 -4.22 19.21 -15.52
C LEU A 167 -3.52 20.01 -14.41
N TRP A 168 -3.14 19.37 -13.31
CA TRP A 168 -2.38 20.01 -12.24
C TRP A 168 -1.02 20.50 -12.74
N GLU A 169 -0.23 19.62 -13.35
CA GLU A 169 1.12 19.97 -13.83
C GLU A 169 1.08 21.07 -14.89
N THR A 170 0.10 21.03 -15.80
CA THR A 170 0.03 22.00 -16.89
C THR A 170 -0.72 23.27 -16.53
N GLY A 171 -1.69 23.24 -15.62
CA GLY A 171 -2.59 24.37 -15.35
C GLY A 171 -2.84 24.67 -13.88
N GLY A 172 -2.30 23.88 -12.95
CA GLY A 172 -2.40 24.07 -11.50
C GLY A 172 -1.25 24.87 -10.91
N GLU A 173 -0.18 25.12 -11.67
CA GLU A 173 1.03 25.78 -11.19
C GLU A 173 1.64 26.73 -12.24
N THR A 174 2.50 27.65 -11.80
CA THR A 174 3.31 28.50 -12.69
C THR A 174 4.69 27.93 -12.98
N GLN A 175 5.11 26.92 -12.22
CA GLN A 175 6.41 26.25 -12.39
C GLN A 175 6.36 25.30 -13.59
N ALA A 176 7.53 24.83 -14.02
CA ALA A 176 7.63 23.83 -15.07
C ALA A 176 6.83 22.57 -14.69
N PRO A 177 6.01 22.01 -15.59
CA PRO A 177 5.36 20.72 -15.39
C PRO A 177 6.37 19.62 -15.07
N SER A 178 6.05 18.79 -14.07
CA SER A 178 6.97 17.80 -13.56
C SER A 178 6.71 16.40 -14.10
N ILE A 179 7.74 15.80 -14.70
CA ILE A 179 7.69 14.44 -15.25
C ILE A 179 7.47 13.42 -14.12
N ASN A 180 8.21 13.54 -13.01
CA ASN A 180 8.07 12.65 -11.87
C ASN A 180 6.71 12.79 -11.21
N ASP A 181 6.15 14.00 -11.11
CA ASP A 181 4.87 14.18 -10.42
C ASP A 181 3.70 13.71 -11.25
N LEU A 182 3.80 13.80 -12.58
CA LEU A 182 2.90 13.10 -13.49
C LEU A 182 2.86 11.59 -13.20
N ILE A 183 4.03 10.96 -12.99
CA ILE A 183 4.13 9.53 -12.71
C ILE A 183 3.67 9.20 -11.28
N ASN A 184 4.20 9.89 -10.27
CA ASN A 184 3.91 9.67 -8.84
C ASN A 184 2.42 9.85 -8.53
N THR A 185 1.83 10.95 -9.01
CA THR A 185 0.41 11.23 -8.83
C THR A 185 -0.45 10.24 -9.59
N THR A 186 -0.04 9.85 -10.80
CA THR A 186 -0.83 8.89 -11.60
C THR A 186 -0.73 7.46 -11.07
N TYR A 187 0.46 6.86 -11.13
CA TYR A 187 0.64 5.44 -10.84
C TYR A 187 0.46 5.15 -9.34
N GLY A 188 1.11 5.93 -8.48
CA GLY A 188 0.91 5.87 -7.03
C GLY A 188 -0.54 6.15 -6.64
N GLY A 189 -1.17 7.14 -7.26
CA GLY A 189 -2.57 7.48 -7.05
C GLY A 189 -3.56 6.38 -7.45
N ILE A 190 -3.31 5.67 -8.55
CA ILE A 190 -4.11 4.51 -8.96
C ILE A 190 -3.99 3.38 -7.93
N ILE A 191 -2.77 3.09 -7.47
CA ILE A 191 -2.53 2.02 -6.50
C ILE A 191 -3.21 2.32 -5.18
N LEU A 192 -2.94 3.50 -4.61
CA LEU A 192 -3.53 3.90 -3.34
C LEU A 192 -5.05 4.05 -3.47
N GLY A 193 -5.54 4.57 -4.59
CA GLY A 193 -6.97 4.80 -4.84
C GLY A 193 -7.79 3.52 -4.92
N GLU A 194 -7.36 2.52 -5.69
CA GLU A 194 -8.10 1.25 -5.78
C GLU A 194 -7.99 0.44 -4.48
N MET A 195 -6.83 0.49 -3.82
CA MET A 195 -6.63 -0.11 -2.50
C MET A 195 -7.63 0.47 -1.48
N THR A 196 -7.68 1.80 -1.32
CA THR A 196 -8.58 2.46 -0.37
C THR A 196 -10.04 2.24 -0.73
N HIS A 197 -10.40 2.27 -2.01
CA HIS A 197 -11.76 1.93 -2.47
C HIS A 197 -12.19 0.52 -2.05
N ARG A 198 -11.34 -0.48 -2.25
CA ARG A 198 -11.67 -1.89 -1.91
C ARG A 198 -11.74 -2.13 -0.41
N ILE A 199 -10.83 -1.55 0.37
CA ILE A 199 -10.87 -1.65 1.84
C ILE A 199 -12.13 -0.97 2.36
N ALA A 200 -12.45 0.25 1.91
CA ALA A 200 -13.66 0.95 2.33
C ALA A 200 -14.93 0.18 1.98
N ARG A 201 -14.99 -0.41 0.77
CA ARG A 201 -16.11 -1.27 0.35
C ARG A 201 -16.29 -2.48 1.27
N ASN A 202 -15.20 -3.17 1.62
CA ASN A 202 -15.25 -4.32 2.53
C ASN A 202 -15.81 -3.92 3.90
N ILE A 203 -15.32 -2.81 4.48
CA ILE A 203 -15.79 -2.27 5.76
C ILE A 203 -17.29 -1.95 5.70
N LEU A 204 -17.75 -1.26 4.65
CA LEU A 204 -19.18 -0.91 4.46
C LEU A 204 -20.05 -2.16 4.26
N GLY A 205 -19.56 -3.15 3.50
CA GLY A 205 -20.27 -4.41 3.26
C GLY A 205 -20.59 -5.16 4.55
N ARG A 206 -19.71 -5.09 5.56
CA ARG A 206 -19.96 -5.67 6.89
C ARG A 206 -21.12 -5.01 7.64
N GLY A 207 -21.39 -3.71 7.42
CA GLY A 207 -22.54 -3.02 8.03
C GLY A 207 -23.89 -3.58 7.57
N SER A 208 -23.90 -4.26 6.42
CA SER A 208 -25.06 -5.02 5.93
C SER A 208 -25.30 -6.29 6.74
N ARG A 209 -24.23 -6.94 7.20
CA ARG A 209 -24.24 -8.20 7.95
C ARG A 209 -24.49 -7.97 9.44
N TYR A 210 -23.97 -6.87 9.99
CA TYR A 210 -24.04 -6.54 11.41
C TYR A 210 -24.59 -5.11 11.60
N PRO A 211 -25.92 -4.95 11.80
CA PRO A 211 -26.54 -3.63 11.91
C PRO A 211 -25.92 -2.72 12.98
N ARG A 212 -25.47 -3.30 14.10
CA ARG A 212 -24.81 -2.57 15.21
C ARG A 212 -23.50 -1.88 14.81
N LEU A 213 -22.85 -2.35 13.74
CA LEU A 213 -21.56 -1.82 13.28
C LEU A 213 -21.70 -0.79 12.16
N ARG A 214 -22.92 -0.45 11.72
CA ARG A 214 -23.13 0.43 10.56
C ARG A 214 -22.43 1.77 10.73
N THR A 215 -22.67 2.46 11.85
CA THR A 215 -22.07 3.79 12.09
C THR A 215 -20.55 3.72 12.23
N SER A 216 -20.00 2.75 12.96
CA SER A 216 -18.54 2.60 13.11
C SER A 216 -17.86 2.26 11.78
N ASN A 217 -18.51 1.43 10.95
CA ASN A 217 -18.03 1.08 9.63
C ASN A 217 -18.06 2.26 8.66
N GLU A 218 -19.09 3.12 8.74
CA GLU A 218 -19.13 4.37 7.95
C GLU A 218 -17.96 5.30 8.31
N ILE A 219 -17.71 5.48 9.61
CA ILE A 219 -16.57 6.28 10.09
C ILE A 219 -15.25 5.67 9.62
N GLY A 220 -15.05 4.36 9.80
CA GLY A 220 -13.83 3.67 9.37
C GLY A 220 -13.63 3.75 7.85
N ALA A 221 -14.69 3.53 7.07
CA ALA A 221 -14.64 3.62 5.62
C ALA A 221 -14.40 5.05 5.12
N PHE A 222 -14.89 6.07 5.83
CA PHE A 222 -14.63 7.49 5.53
C PHE A 222 -13.13 7.82 5.69
N PHE A 223 -12.49 7.37 6.76
CA PHE A 223 -11.04 7.61 6.93
C PHE A 223 -10.17 6.86 5.92
N VAL A 224 -10.61 5.67 5.50
CA VAL A 224 -9.91 4.91 4.46
C VAL A 224 -10.10 5.56 3.09
N ASN A 225 -11.33 5.96 2.74
CA ASN A 225 -11.66 6.58 1.47
C ASN A 225 -12.60 7.79 1.69
N PRO A 226 -12.02 9.00 1.90
CA PRO A 226 -12.79 10.18 2.26
C PRO A 226 -13.73 10.64 1.15
N VAL A 227 -13.35 10.45 -0.11
CA VAL A 227 -14.19 10.81 -1.27
C VAL A 227 -15.45 9.95 -1.30
N ASN A 228 -15.32 8.63 -1.13
CA ASN A 228 -16.46 7.73 -1.01
C ASN A 228 -17.31 8.07 0.22
N GLY A 229 -16.68 8.34 1.36
CA GLY A 229 -17.39 8.74 2.58
C GLY A 229 -18.22 10.01 2.41
N LEU A 230 -17.66 11.04 1.78
CA LEU A 230 -18.35 12.28 1.42
C LEU A 230 -19.52 12.01 0.47
N ASN A 231 -19.34 11.13 -0.52
CA ASN A 231 -20.40 10.76 -1.45
C ASN A 231 -21.53 10.00 -0.79
N ARG A 232 -21.23 9.17 0.20
CA ARG A 232 -22.27 8.50 1.00
C ARG A 232 -23.05 9.47 1.88
N LEU A 233 -22.39 10.47 2.47
CA LEU A 233 -23.07 11.54 3.21
C LEU A 233 -24.03 12.31 2.29
N LEU A 234 -23.54 12.75 1.12
CA LEU A 234 -24.31 13.56 0.18
C LEU A 234 -25.41 12.78 -0.54
N ASP A 235 -25.24 11.48 -0.75
CA ASP A 235 -26.29 10.58 -1.24
C ASP A 235 -27.30 10.17 -0.15
N GLY A 236 -27.15 10.64 1.10
CA GLY A 236 -28.00 10.24 2.22
C GLY A 236 -27.93 8.74 2.53
N LYS A 237 -26.81 8.08 2.20
CA LYS A 237 -26.53 6.65 2.40
C LYS A 237 -25.84 6.34 3.73
N TRP A 238 -25.44 7.37 4.48
CA TRP A 238 -24.78 7.19 5.77
C TRP A 238 -25.62 6.33 6.73
N GLY A 239 -25.03 5.25 7.23
CA GLY A 239 -25.68 4.28 8.13
C GLY A 239 -26.68 3.36 7.42
N LYS A 240 -26.79 3.43 6.08
CA LYS A 240 -27.71 2.63 5.27
C LYS A 240 -26.96 1.58 4.46
N VAL A 241 -27.63 0.46 4.25
CA VAL A 241 -27.15 -0.63 3.40
C VAL A 241 -27.44 -0.29 1.94
N ASP A 242 -26.41 -0.34 1.09
CA ASP A 242 -26.57 -0.24 -0.36
C ASP A 242 -26.21 -1.57 -1.05
N LYS A 243 -26.85 -1.82 -2.20
CA LYS A 243 -26.71 -3.08 -2.95
C LYS A 243 -25.26 -3.36 -3.39
N TYR A 244 -24.45 -2.33 -3.64
CA TYR A 244 -23.08 -2.50 -4.14
C TYR A 244 -22.12 -3.02 -3.06
N ASN A 245 -22.24 -2.47 -1.85
CA ASN A 245 -21.44 -2.90 -0.71
C ASN A 245 -21.97 -4.19 -0.09
N ALA A 246 -23.29 -4.41 -0.08
CA ALA A 246 -23.90 -5.59 0.54
C ALA A 246 -23.48 -6.94 -0.08
N VAL A 247 -23.20 -6.95 -1.39
CA VAL A 247 -22.75 -8.16 -2.11
C VAL A 247 -21.24 -8.39 -2.03
N ASP A 248 -20.49 -7.52 -1.35
CA ASP A 248 -19.05 -7.69 -1.20
C ASP A 248 -18.73 -8.92 -0.34
N SER A 249 -18.03 -9.86 -0.96
CA SER A 249 -17.59 -11.13 -0.36
C SER A 249 -16.07 -11.20 -0.19
N SER A 250 -15.40 -10.06 -0.35
CA SER A 250 -13.96 -9.97 -0.14
C SER A 250 -13.62 -10.25 1.33
N ALA A 251 -12.41 -10.75 1.55
CA ALA A 251 -11.87 -11.02 2.87
C ALA A 251 -10.61 -10.19 3.08
N ILE A 252 -10.47 -9.65 4.28
CA ILE A 252 -9.28 -8.96 4.72
C ILE A 252 -8.66 -9.72 5.88
N TRP A 253 -7.40 -10.09 5.73
CA TRP A 253 -6.57 -10.55 6.84
C TRP A 253 -5.66 -9.42 7.29
N THR A 254 -5.61 -9.17 8.59
CA THR A 254 -4.85 -8.08 9.18
C THR A 254 -4.00 -8.60 10.34
N GLU A 255 -2.77 -8.12 10.39
CA GLU A 255 -1.86 -8.33 11.51
C GLU A 255 -1.35 -6.99 12.03
N VAL A 256 -1.56 -6.74 13.32
CA VAL A 256 -1.07 -5.55 14.01
C VAL A 256 0.02 -5.97 14.97
N ASN A 257 1.23 -5.46 14.79
CA ASN A 257 2.37 -5.71 15.68
C ASN A 257 2.75 -4.45 16.41
N ILE A 258 3.02 -4.58 17.71
CA ILE A 258 3.57 -3.52 18.54
C ILE A 258 4.73 -4.11 19.33
N GLY A 259 5.85 -3.39 19.39
CA GLY A 259 7.03 -3.86 20.08
C GLY A 259 8.18 -2.89 20.06
N MET A 260 9.39 -3.44 20.15
CA MET A 260 10.65 -2.71 20.18
C MET A 260 11.50 -3.11 18.98
N ARG A 261 12.25 -2.14 18.45
CA ARG A 261 13.26 -2.34 17.42
C ARG A 261 14.61 -1.84 17.94
N ARG A 262 15.66 -2.59 17.66
CA ARG A 262 17.04 -2.14 17.72
C ARG A 262 17.58 -2.03 16.30
N PHE A 263 18.29 -0.96 15.98
CA PHE A 263 18.83 -0.73 14.64
C PHE A 263 20.11 0.10 14.71
N ASP A 264 20.93 0.01 13.68
CA ASP A 264 22.07 0.91 13.51
C ASP A 264 22.09 1.48 12.09
N ALA A 265 22.49 2.73 11.97
CA ALA A 265 22.52 3.49 10.72
C ALA A 265 23.90 4.08 10.40
N GLN A 266 24.88 3.91 11.30
CA GLN A 266 26.19 4.57 11.17
C GLN A 266 27.35 3.57 11.08
N GLU A 267 27.38 2.56 11.96
CA GLU A 267 28.60 1.76 12.17
C GLU A 267 28.48 0.29 11.72
N GLY A 268 27.28 -0.19 11.41
CA GLY A 268 26.97 -1.57 11.10
C GLY A 268 26.91 -2.51 12.31
N ASP A 269 27.12 -2.00 13.54
CA ASP A 269 27.09 -2.78 14.78
C ASP A 269 25.81 -2.52 15.58
N ILE A 270 24.85 -3.41 15.37
CA ILE A 270 23.57 -3.37 16.07
C ILE A 270 23.70 -3.74 17.56
N VAL A 271 24.70 -4.51 17.98
CA VAL A 271 24.76 -5.06 19.34
C VAL A 271 25.28 -4.00 20.29
N GLU A 272 26.46 -3.44 20.02
CA GLU A 272 27.09 -2.46 20.94
C GLU A 272 26.60 -1.03 20.68
N LYS A 273 26.42 -0.67 19.40
CA LYS A 273 26.18 0.73 18.98
C LYS A 273 24.76 1.01 18.49
N GLY A 274 23.92 -0.02 18.44
CA GLY A 274 22.53 0.11 18.03
C GLY A 274 21.70 1.06 18.90
N LYS A 275 20.77 1.77 18.26
CA LYS A 275 19.73 2.57 18.90
C LYS A 275 18.47 1.75 19.11
N ASN A 276 17.75 2.05 20.19
CA ASN A 276 16.46 1.43 20.48
C ASN A 276 15.32 2.39 20.11
N GLY A 277 14.27 1.84 19.49
CA GLY A 277 13.06 2.58 19.12
C GLY A 277 11.81 1.77 19.37
N SER A 278 10.67 2.47 19.45
CA SER A 278 9.37 1.80 19.41
C SER A 278 9.04 1.38 17.98
N TYR A 279 8.35 0.26 17.86
CA TYR A 279 8.00 -0.34 16.58
C TYR A 279 6.52 -0.68 16.54
N GLY A 280 5.87 -0.27 15.47
CA GLY A 280 4.52 -0.65 15.11
C GLY A 280 4.45 -1.06 13.64
N ARG A 281 3.69 -2.11 13.34
CA ARG A 281 3.44 -2.54 11.96
C ARG A 281 2.02 -3.02 11.78
N LEU A 282 1.37 -2.52 10.73
CA LEU A 282 0.10 -3.01 10.22
C LEU A 282 0.37 -3.72 8.89
N ARG A 283 0.08 -5.02 8.84
CA ARG A 283 0.05 -5.79 7.60
C ARG A 283 -1.38 -6.13 7.24
N LEU A 284 -1.74 -5.96 5.97
CA LEU A 284 -3.08 -6.23 5.46
C LEU A 284 -2.99 -7.01 4.16
N TRP A 285 -3.79 -8.08 4.04
CA TRP A 285 -3.95 -8.87 2.83
C TRP A 285 -5.42 -8.86 2.45
N TYR A 286 -5.70 -8.34 1.27
CA TYR A 286 -7.04 -8.33 0.69
C TYR A 286 -7.18 -9.43 -0.35
N SER A 287 -8.32 -10.11 -0.36
CA SER A 287 -8.66 -11.08 -1.40
C SER A 287 -10.15 -11.01 -1.75
N ASN A 288 -10.45 -10.92 -3.05
CA ASN A 288 -11.81 -10.96 -3.58
C ASN A 288 -12.32 -12.39 -3.85
N GLY A 289 -11.79 -13.39 -3.13
CA GLY A 289 -12.25 -14.79 -3.18
C GLY A 289 -11.30 -15.79 -3.86
N LEU A 290 -11.72 -17.05 -3.87
CA LEU A 290 -10.88 -18.25 -3.96
C LEU A 290 -10.12 -18.49 -5.28
N GLN A 291 -10.40 -17.75 -6.35
CA GLN A 291 -9.84 -18.03 -7.69
C GLN A 291 -9.59 -16.77 -8.55
N ASN A 292 -9.65 -15.58 -7.95
CA ASN A 292 -9.62 -14.33 -8.70
C ASN A 292 -8.20 -13.80 -8.87
N LEU A 293 -7.50 -14.33 -9.87
CA LEU A 293 -6.19 -13.83 -10.33
C LEU A 293 -6.29 -12.97 -11.60
N LYS A 294 -7.49 -12.74 -12.15
CA LYS A 294 -7.62 -12.17 -13.51
C LYS A 294 -7.86 -10.67 -13.57
N ARG A 295 -8.40 -10.07 -12.51
CA ARG A 295 -8.73 -8.63 -12.50
C ARG A 295 -7.75 -7.85 -11.62
N PRO A 296 -7.46 -6.58 -11.98
CA PRO A 296 -6.69 -5.71 -11.13
C PRO A 296 -7.26 -5.61 -9.72
N PHE A 297 -6.37 -5.63 -8.72
CA PHE A 297 -6.63 -5.47 -7.29
C PHE A 297 -7.60 -6.49 -6.69
N ASP A 298 -7.84 -7.63 -7.36
CA ASP A 298 -8.56 -8.74 -6.72
C ASP A 298 -7.77 -9.36 -5.57
N GLN A 299 -6.44 -9.15 -5.54
CA GLN A 299 -5.59 -9.41 -4.39
C GLN A 299 -4.58 -8.28 -4.24
N PHE A 300 -4.33 -7.87 -2.99
CA PHE A 300 -3.23 -6.95 -2.70
C PHE A 300 -2.74 -7.12 -1.27
N TYR A 301 -1.48 -6.78 -1.07
CA TYR A 301 -0.80 -6.75 0.21
C TYR A 301 -0.40 -5.32 0.55
N VAL A 302 -0.59 -4.94 1.81
CA VAL A 302 -0.19 -3.65 2.36
C VAL A 302 0.69 -3.89 3.57
N ASN A 303 1.82 -3.20 3.62
CA ASN A 303 2.67 -3.06 4.79
C ASN A 303 2.71 -1.59 5.18
N LEU A 304 2.44 -1.29 6.44
CA LEU A 304 2.63 0.03 7.01
C LEU A 304 3.45 -0.11 8.28
N GLU A 305 4.63 0.49 8.30
CA GLU A 305 5.51 0.53 9.46
C GLU A 305 5.60 1.94 10.03
N PHE A 306 5.50 2.04 11.34
CA PHE A 306 5.62 3.29 12.07
C PHE A 306 6.42 3.07 13.35
N GLY A 307 7.11 4.11 13.79
CA GLY A 307 8.04 4.01 14.91
C GLY A 307 8.47 5.36 15.43
N LYS A 308 8.98 5.38 16.65
CA LYS A 308 9.63 6.54 17.25
C LYS A 308 11.04 6.12 17.68
N GLY A 309 12.03 6.89 17.26
CA GLY A 309 13.44 6.52 17.38
C GLY A 309 14.20 6.73 16.07
N ASP A 310 13.47 6.71 14.94
CA ASP A 310 13.96 7.15 13.63
C ASP A 310 13.55 8.61 13.36
N SER A 311 14.15 9.21 12.33
CA SER A 311 13.95 10.58 11.83
C SER A 311 12.50 10.88 11.42
N THR A 312 11.68 9.85 11.15
CA THR A 312 10.29 9.97 10.72
C THR A 312 9.35 8.99 11.42
N PHE A 313 8.07 9.38 11.55
CA PHE A 313 7.04 8.54 12.20
C PHE A 313 6.56 7.39 11.30
N ILE A 314 6.42 7.63 9.99
CA ILE A 314 6.06 6.61 9.01
C ILE A 314 7.35 6.12 8.39
N ASN A 315 7.74 4.88 8.70
CA ASN A 315 9.01 4.33 8.25
C ASN A 315 8.89 3.55 6.96
N ALA A 316 7.74 2.94 6.69
CA ALA A 316 7.50 2.25 5.43
C ALA A 316 6.02 2.24 5.04
N VAL A 317 5.76 2.36 3.73
CA VAL A 317 4.48 2.07 3.09
C VAL A 317 4.78 1.20 1.87
N ASN A 318 4.36 -0.06 1.90
CA ASN A 318 4.51 -0.96 0.75
C ASN A 318 3.14 -1.46 0.34
N VAL A 319 2.81 -1.30 -0.93
CA VAL A 319 1.59 -1.83 -1.52
C VAL A 319 1.97 -2.69 -2.72
N HIS A 320 1.54 -3.94 -2.72
CA HIS A 320 1.75 -4.85 -3.84
C HIS A 320 0.40 -5.38 -4.30
N ALA A 321 -0.02 -4.99 -5.50
CA ALA A 321 -1.36 -5.27 -5.99
C ALA A 321 -1.32 -6.11 -7.26
N LEU A 322 -2.13 -7.16 -7.30
CA LEU A 322 -2.34 -7.98 -8.49
C LEU A 322 -2.88 -7.12 -9.63
N LEU A 323 -2.29 -7.19 -10.82
CA LEU A 323 -2.89 -6.69 -12.06
C LEU A 323 -3.53 -7.84 -12.84
N TYR A 324 -2.76 -8.91 -13.03
CA TYR A 324 -3.17 -10.10 -13.76
C TYR A 324 -2.36 -11.30 -13.31
N GLY A 325 -2.93 -12.49 -13.38
CA GLY A 325 -2.28 -13.73 -13.02
C GLY A 325 -2.85 -14.91 -13.76
N ASN A 326 -2.05 -15.97 -13.85
CA ASN A 326 -2.42 -17.21 -14.51
C ASN A 326 -1.88 -18.40 -13.75
N LYS A 327 -2.68 -19.47 -13.64
CA LYS A 327 -2.21 -20.73 -13.09
C LYS A 327 -1.51 -21.50 -14.21
N PHE A 328 -0.30 -22.02 -13.93
CA PHE A 328 0.46 -22.77 -14.92
C PHE A 328 0.10 -24.26 -14.85
N PHE A 329 0.33 -24.86 -13.70
CA PHE A 329 0.08 -26.29 -13.48
C PHE A 329 -0.19 -26.57 -12.01
N LYS A 330 -0.90 -27.68 -11.78
CA LYS A 330 -1.24 -28.19 -10.47
C LYS A 330 -0.68 -29.60 -10.34
N THR A 331 0.10 -29.82 -9.30
CA THR A 331 0.63 -31.14 -8.95
C THR A 331 -0.15 -31.72 -7.76
N LYS A 332 0.08 -32.99 -7.41
CA LYS A 332 -0.52 -33.61 -6.21
C LYS A 332 -0.13 -32.89 -4.92
N ARG A 333 1.01 -32.18 -4.89
CA ARG A 333 1.60 -31.59 -3.67
C ARG A 333 1.71 -30.06 -3.73
N GLY A 334 1.43 -29.42 -4.86
CA GLY A 334 1.49 -27.97 -4.96
C GLY A 334 0.80 -27.34 -6.16
N GLU A 335 0.57 -26.03 -6.06
CA GLU A 335 0.02 -25.19 -7.12
C GLU A 335 1.04 -24.14 -7.54
N HIS A 336 1.16 -23.91 -8.85
CA HIS A 336 2.12 -22.97 -9.42
C HIS A 336 1.40 -21.96 -10.30
N TYR A 337 1.67 -20.67 -10.08
CA TYR A 337 0.97 -19.60 -10.77
C TYR A 337 1.83 -18.34 -10.90
N GLY A 338 1.64 -17.62 -12.00
CA GLY A 338 2.28 -16.34 -12.27
C GLY A 338 1.36 -15.18 -11.92
N VAL A 339 1.91 -14.10 -11.39
CA VAL A 339 1.20 -12.86 -11.05
C VAL A 339 2.02 -11.66 -11.49
N LEU A 340 1.48 -10.86 -12.40
CA LEU A 340 1.92 -9.49 -12.63
C LEU A 340 1.33 -8.59 -11.54
N SER A 341 2.18 -7.88 -10.82
CA SER A 341 1.79 -6.94 -9.77
C SER A 341 2.27 -5.52 -10.05
N ALA A 342 1.42 -4.55 -9.72
CA ALA A 342 1.78 -3.14 -9.59
C ALA A 342 2.14 -2.88 -8.14
N ASN A 343 3.34 -2.36 -7.92
CA ASN A 343 3.85 -2.12 -6.58
C ASN A 343 4.23 -0.65 -6.37
N TYR A 344 4.04 -0.21 -5.15
CA TYR A 344 4.42 1.09 -4.63
C TYR A 344 5.18 0.86 -3.32
N ASP A 345 6.42 1.31 -3.28
CA ASP A 345 7.34 1.14 -2.16
C ASP A 345 7.80 2.50 -1.67
N PHE A 346 7.65 2.75 -0.38
CA PHE A 346 8.14 3.94 0.31
C PHE A 346 8.84 3.50 1.58
N TYR A 347 10.07 3.98 1.77
CA TYR A 347 10.87 3.79 2.97
C TYR A 347 11.46 5.12 3.41
N ASN A 348 11.42 5.38 4.70
CA ASN A 348 12.03 6.56 5.30
C ASN A 348 12.52 6.23 6.71
N ASN A 349 13.83 6.03 6.85
CA ASN A 349 14.47 5.68 8.12
C ASN A 349 15.76 6.52 8.33
N ASP A 350 16.45 6.28 9.44
CA ASP A 350 17.66 7.02 9.82
C ASP A 350 18.83 6.84 8.85
N ALA A 351 18.95 5.70 8.16
CA ALA A 351 20.04 5.47 7.22
C ALA A 351 19.74 6.05 5.84
N PHE A 352 18.52 5.83 5.34
CA PHE A 352 18.12 6.31 4.02
C PHE A 352 16.61 6.41 3.88
N PHE A 353 16.21 7.17 2.87
CA PHE A 353 14.87 7.15 2.32
C PHE A 353 14.92 6.54 0.92
N TYR A 354 13.85 5.91 0.47
CA TYR A 354 13.78 5.29 -0.85
C TYR A 354 12.31 5.19 -1.28
N GLY A 355 12.02 5.61 -2.49
CA GLY A 355 10.68 5.54 -3.08
C GLY A 355 10.75 4.84 -4.41
N ALA A 356 9.85 3.91 -4.71
CA ALA A 356 9.79 3.27 -6.02
C ALA A 356 8.41 2.82 -6.42
N GLN A 357 8.19 2.86 -7.73
CA GLN A 357 7.00 2.37 -8.40
C GLN A 357 7.45 1.36 -9.45
N ASN A 358 6.99 0.12 -9.32
CA ASN A 358 7.49 -0.98 -10.15
C ASN A 358 6.39 -1.94 -10.58
N LEU A 359 6.63 -2.64 -11.69
CA LEU A 359 5.82 -3.72 -12.23
C LEU A 359 6.61 -5.01 -12.16
N ILE A 360 6.19 -5.96 -11.33
CA ILE A 360 6.91 -7.21 -11.10
C ILE A 360 6.06 -8.39 -11.52
N TYR A 361 6.65 -9.29 -12.31
CA TYR A 361 6.07 -10.61 -12.57
C TYR A 361 6.61 -11.61 -11.56
N ASN A 362 5.72 -12.21 -10.78
CA ASN A 362 6.03 -13.13 -9.70
C ASN A 362 5.61 -14.56 -10.08
N TRP A 363 6.55 -15.49 -10.08
CA TRP A 363 6.32 -16.92 -10.09
C TRP A 363 6.11 -17.43 -8.67
N ASN A 364 4.91 -17.89 -8.38
CA ASN A 364 4.52 -18.38 -7.06
C ASN A 364 4.36 -19.90 -7.09
N SER A 365 4.84 -20.54 -6.04
CA SER A 365 4.70 -21.98 -5.81
C SER A 365 4.21 -22.21 -4.39
N GLU A 366 3.07 -22.89 -4.26
CA GLU A 366 2.49 -23.25 -2.97
C GLU A 366 2.54 -24.76 -2.79
N PHE A 367 3.27 -25.22 -1.78
CA PHE A 367 3.39 -26.64 -1.44
C PHE A 367 2.66 -26.93 -0.15
N ARG A 368 1.88 -28.01 -0.12
CA ARG A 368 1.17 -28.47 1.07
C ARG A 368 1.72 -29.83 1.51
N TYR A 369 2.21 -29.89 2.75
CA TYR A 369 2.67 -31.14 3.36
C TYR A 369 1.86 -31.43 4.63
N LYS A 370 1.05 -32.50 4.56
CA LYS A 370 -0.02 -32.75 5.54
C LYS A 370 -0.98 -31.55 5.62
N LYS A 371 -2.01 -31.61 6.48
CA LYS A 371 -3.03 -30.55 6.57
C LYS A 371 -2.55 -29.29 7.32
N GLN A 372 -1.38 -29.34 7.95
CA GLN A 372 -0.93 -28.34 8.93
C GLN A 372 0.39 -27.65 8.55
N ASN A 373 1.05 -28.07 7.47
CA ASN A 373 2.29 -27.45 7.03
C ASN A 373 2.18 -26.99 5.58
N ARG A 374 2.71 -25.80 5.33
CA ARG A 374 2.73 -25.18 4.02
C ARG A 374 4.07 -24.50 3.79
N LEU A 375 4.57 -24.60 2.57
CA LEU A 375 5.68 -23.81 2.08
C LEU A 375 5.18 -23.01 0.88
N ASN A 376 5.23 -21.69 0.96
CA ASN A 376 5.00 -20.80 -0.17
C ASN A 376 6.32 -20.19 -0.59
N MET A 377 6.58 -20.16 -1.88
CA MET A 377 7.76 -19.54 -2.47
C MET A 377 7.31 -18.61 -3.58
N SER A 378 7.95 -17.45 -3.68
CA SER A 378 7.72 -16.45 -4.70
C SER A 378 9.07 -15.95 -5.20
N LEU A 379 9.25 -15.96 -6.50
CA LEU A 379 10.36 -15.30 -7.19
C LEU A 379 9.75 -14.27 -8.14
N GLY A 380 10.24 -13.05 -8.14
CA GLY A 380 9.72 -11.97 -8.97
C GLY A 380 10.83 -11.18 -9.63
N VAL A 381 10.62 -10.79 -10.88
CA VAL A 381 11.49 -9.89 -11.64
C VAL A 381 10.62 -8.89 -12.39
N GLY A 382 11.08 -7.65 -12.50
CA GLY A 382 10.27 -6.58 -13.07
C GLY A 382 11.01 -5.32 -13.41
N ALA A 383 10.26 -4.37 -13.98
CA ALA A 383 10.75 -3.05 -14.32
C ALA A 383 10.40 -2.05 -13.21
N ILE A 384 11.36 -1.19 -12.88
CA ILE A 384 11.18 -0.06 -11.97
C ILE A 384 10.87 1.14 -12.84
N LEU A 385 9.62 1.60 -12.78
CA LEU A 385 9.13 2.69 -13.63
C LEU A 385 9.77 4.01 -13.22
N LEU A 386 9.78 4.28 -11.91
CA LEU A 386 10.42 5.43 -11.32
C LEU A 386 10.81 5.12 -9.88
N ALA A 387 12.06 5.42 -9.53
CA ALA A 387 12.57 5.39 -8.18
C ALA A 387 13.20 6.74 -7.82
N ALA A 388 13.14 7.09 -6.53
CA ALA A 388 13.96 8.13 -5.93
C ALA A 388 14.92 7.51 -4.92
N VAL A 389 16.19 7.87 -5.08
CA VAL A 389 17.31 7.32 -4.32
C VAL A 389 18.18 8.48 -3.80
N PRO A 390 18.56 8.49 -2.52
CA PRO A 390 19.32 9.60 -1.93
C PRO A 390 20.66 9.77 -2.62
N ASP A 391 20.99 11.03 -2.90
CA ASP A 391 22.29 11.44 -3.42
C ASP A 391 22.92 12.41 -2.41
N PRO A 392 24.04 12.04 -1.75
CA PRO A 392 24.73 12.90 -0.79
C PRO A 392 25.31 14.19 -1.39
N TYR A 393 25.56 14.19 -2.69
CA TYR A 393 26.23 15.27 -3.43
C TYR A 393 25.24 16.18 -4.16
N LEU A 394 23.98 15.76 -4.25
CA LEU A 394 22.93 16.55 -4.87
C LEU A 394 22.20 17.41 -3.83
N LEU A 395 22.15 18.71 -4.10
CA LEU A 395 21.12 19.60 -3.57
C LEU A 395 20.63 20.47 -4.72
N TYR A 396 19.53 20.05 -5.33
CA TYR A 396 18.97 20.69 -6.51
C TYR A 396 17.72 21.50 -6.14
N GLY A 397 17.67 22.73 -6.65
CA GLY A 397 16.50 23.60 -6.56
C GLY A 397 16.01 23.84 -5.13
N ALA A 398 14.71 23.68 -4.91
CA ALA A 398 14.06 23.99 -3.64
C ALA A 398 14.53 23.11 -2.47
N SER A 399 14.63 21.79 -2.65
CA SER A 399 15.02 20.86 -1.57
C SER A 399 15.40 19.44 -2.03
N ARG A 400 15.61 19.17 -3.32
CA ARG A 400 15.83 17.80 -3.81
C ARG A 400 17.25 17.34 -3.53
N ASN A 401 17.38 16.30 -2.71
CA ASN A 401 18.64 15.65 -2.34
C ASN A 401 18.68 14.16 -2.76
N TYR A 402 18.09 13.87 -3.91
CA TYR A 402 17.92 12.52 -4.42
C TYR A 402 17.82 12.50 -5.94
N ASN A 403 18.29 11.41 -6.52
CA ASN A 403 18.24 11.14 -7.95
C ASN A 403 16.95 10.41 -8.30
N TYR A 404 16.41 10.72 -9.47
CA TYR A 404 15.37 9.93 -10.10
C TYR A 404 16.01 8.90 -11.03
N GLY A 405 15.52 7.66 -10.98
CA GLY A 405 16.07 6.58 -11.77
C GLY A 405 15.04 5.54 -12.19
N SER A 406 15.45 4.70 -13.12
CA SER A 406 14.70 3.54 -13.61
C SER A 406 15.62 2.34 -13.70
N GLY A 407 15.07 1.12 -13.80
CA GLY A 407 15.89 -0.08 -13.89
C GLY A 407 15.10 -1.35 -13.67
N ALA A 408 15.75 -2.34 -13.05
CA ALA A 408 15.20 -3.66 -12.83
C ALA A 408 15.07 -3.97 -11.34
N GLY A 409 13.91 -4.51 -10.95
CA GLY A 409 13.62 -4.95 -9.59
C GLY A 409 13.53 -6.47 -9.54
N TYR A 410 13.98 -7.06 -8.43
CA TYR A 410 13.82 -8.47 -8.15
C TYR A 410 13.32 -8.68 -6.72
N ARG A 411 12.55 -9.75 -6.54
CA ARG A 411 11.93 -10.10 -5.27
C ARG A 411 11.99 -11.61 -5.06
N TYR A 412 12.31 -12.01 -3.86
CA TYR A 412 12.21 -13.38 -3.40
C TYR A 412 11.49 -13.40 -2.07
N ARG A 413 10.53 -14.32 -1.93
CA ARG A 413 9.82 -14.54 -0.67
C ARG A 413 9.65 -16.02 -0.43
N ALA A 414 9.96 -16.48 0.77
CA ALA A 414 9.69 -17.82 1.24
C ALA A 414 8.91 -17.76 2.56
N GLU A 415 7.83 -18.52 2.65
CA GLU A 415 6.99 -18.60 3.84
C GLU A 415 6.77 -20.06 4.20
N LEU A 416 7.27 -20.46 5.36
CA LEU A 416 7.08 -21.79 5.93
C LEU A 416 6.13 -21.70 7.12
N SER A 417 4.96 -22.31 7.00
CA SER A 417 4.03 -22.50 8.10
C SER A 417 4.11 -23.93 8.62
N VAL A 418 4.32 -24.10 9.92
CA VAL A 418 4.47 -25.40 10.61
C VAL A 418 3.43 -25.51 11.72
N LEU A 419 2.73 -26.64 11.75
CA LEU A 419 1.71 -26.99 12.76
C LEU A 419 0.61 -25.93 12.93
N ASN A 420 0.39 -25.07 11.92
CA ASN A 420 -0.47 -23.88 12.01
C ASN A 420 -0.17 -22.98 13.23
N ARG A 421 1.06 -23.00 13.75
CA ARG A 421 1.46 -22.23 14.94
C ARG A 421 2.71 -21.40 14.70
N LEU A 422 3.69 -21.95 14.00
CA LEU A 422 4.92 -21.26 13.66
C LEU A 422 4.85 -20.83 12.19
N LEU A 423 5.16 -19.57 11.94
CA LEU A 423 5.31 -19.02 10.60
C LEU A 423 6.71 -18.41 10.50
N ILE A 424 7.51 -18.92 9.58
CA ILE A 424 8.82 -18.36 9.25
C ILE A 424 8.69 -17.73 7.88
N THR A 425 9.04 -16.44 7.78
CA THR A 425 9.01 -15.69 6.52
C THR A 425 10.39 -15.12 6.25
N GLY A 426 10.94 -15.42 5.08
CA GLY A 426 12.11 -14.75 4.53
C GLY A 426 11.70 -13.94 3.32
N ASP A 427 12.01 -12.64 3.32
CA ASP A 427 11.83 -11.74 2.18
C ASP A 427 13.20 -11.19 1.79
N TYR A 428 13.48 -11.16 0.49
CA TYR A 428 14.64 -10.52 -0.09
C TYR A 428 14.18 -9.71 -1.30
N ASN A 429 14.23 -8.39 -1.20
CA ASN A 429 13.90 -7.49 -2.28
C ASN A 429 15.17 -6.74 -2.68
N GLY A 430 15.31 -6.45 -3.96
CA GLY A 430 16.40 -5.61 -4.43
C GLY A 430 16.10 -5.02 -5.78
N GLY A 431 17.01 -4.16 -6.21
CA GLY A 431 16.90 -3.51 -7.50
C GLY A 431 18.23 -2.94 -7.94
N VAL A 432 18.37 -2.82 -9.25
CA VAL A 432 19.45 -2.07 -9.89
C VAL A 432 18.80 -0.92 -10.63
N PHE A 433 19.32 0.28 -10.42
CA PHE A 433 18.74 1.53 -10.91
C PHE A 433 19.81 2.34 -11.60
N PHE A 434 19.43 3.04 -12.67
CA PHE A 434 20.27 3.98 -13.39
C PHE A 434 19.61 5.36 -13.30
N THR A 435 20.42 6.37 -13.02
CA THR A 435 19.93 7.74 -12.90
C THR A 435 19.43 8.25 -14.24
N VAL A 436 18.24 8.82 -14.22
CA VAL A 436 17.60 9.52 -15.36
C VAL A 436 17.64 11.04 -15.14
N SER A 437 17.58 11.49 -13.88
CA SER A 437 17.73 12.89 -13.51
C SER A 437 18.48 13.02 -12.18
N GLY A 438 19.56 13.79 -12.19
CA GLY A 438 20.48 13.95 -11.07
C GLY A 438 21.92 13.73 -11.51
N ASN A 439 22.81 13.37 -10.58
CA ASN A 439 24.20 13.03 -10.92
C ASN A 439 24.27 11.66 -11.62
N GLU A 440 25.09 11.53 -12.66
CA GLU A 440 25.28 10.28 -13.39
C GLU A 440 25.79 9.17 -12.46
N SER A 441 24.95 8.17 -12.27
CA SER A 441 25.16 7.13 -11.25
C SER A 441 24.27 5.92 -11.48
N TYR A 442 24.68 4.79 -10.91
CA TYR A 442 23.84 3.61 -10.75
C TYR A 442 23.79 3.18 -9.28
N TYR A 443 22.69 2.56 -8.90
CA TYR A 443 22.43 2.14 -7.53
C TYR A 443 22.08 0.68 -7.45
N ILE A 444 22.44 0.06 -6.33
CA ILE A 444 22.04 -1.31 -5.99
C ILE A 444 21.37 -1.28 -4.61
N LEU A 445 20.11 -1.72 -4.56
CA LEU A 445 19.36 -1.87 -3.32
C LEU A 445 19.28 -3.34 -2.94
N HIS A 446 19.56 -3.62 -1.67
CA HIS A 446 19.33 -4.91 -1.03
C HIS A 446 18.49 -4.74 0.23
N ALA A 447 17.43 -5.52 0.35
CA ALA A 447 16.51 -5.49 1.47
C ALA A 447 16.16 -6.93 1.87
N ALA A 448 16.82 -7.44 2.91
CA ALA A 448 16.59 -8.78 3.44
C ALA A 448 15.87 -8.71 4.79
N THR A 449 14.84 -9.52 4.99
CA THR A 449 14.19 -9.68 6.29
C THR A 449 13.88 -11.14 6.56
N LEU A 450 14.17 -11.61 7.77
CA LEU A 450 13.79 -12.90 8.28
C LEU A 450 12.92 -12.71 9.53
N GLU A 451 11.77 -13.33 9.54
CA GLU A 451 10.78 -13.21 10.63
C GLU A 451 10.29 -14.59 11.06
N ALA A 452 10.26 -14.81 12.37
CA ALA A 452 9.60 -15.95 12.99
C ALA A 452 8.43 -15.43 13.84
N SER A 453 7.22 -15.91 13.53
CA SER A 453 5.99 -15.62 14.24
C SER A 453 5.46 -16.89 14.89
N LEU A 454 5.40 -16.90 16.22
CA LEU A 454 4.86 -17.99 17.01
C LEU A 454 3.51 -17.60 17.59
N ARG A 455 2.45 -18.31 17.20
CA ARG A 455 1.14 -18.18 17.83
C ARG A 455 1.16 -18.75 19.24
N VAL A 456 0.92 -17.88 20.22
CA VAL A 456 0.88 -18.26 21.64
C VAL A 456 -0.56 -18.60 22.04
N ILE A 457 -1.51 -17.67 21.83
CA ILE A 457 -2.91 -17.82 22.23
C ILE A 457 -3.84 -17.22 21.18
N LYS A 458 -4.74 -18.02 20.60
CA LYS A 458 -5.78 -17.58 19.64
C LYS A 458 -5.20 -16.67 18.53
N SER A 459 -5.51 -15.38 18.58
CA SER A 459 -5.07 -14.34 17.64
C SER A 459 -3.74 -13.70 17.99
N PHE A 460 -3.19 -13.95 19.19
CA PHE A 460 -1.93 -13.38 19.65
C PHE A 460 -0.73 -14.23 19.21
N SER A 461 0.30 -13.52 18.76
CA SER A 461 1.57 -14.05 18.29
C SER A 461 2.72 -13.30 18.94
N LEU A 462 3.82 -14.01 19.20
CA LEU A 462 5.11 -13.43 19.52
C LEU A 462 5.94 -13.47 18.24
N ASN A 463 6.46 -12.31 17.84
CA ASN A 463 7.21 -12.16 16.59
C ASN A 463 8.62 -11.68 16.89
N VAL A 464 9.59 -12.38 16.33
CA VAL A 464 10.99 -11.98 16.31
C VAL A 464 11.40 -11.84 14.85
N SER A 465 11.98 -10.70 14.49
CA SER A 465 12.52 -10.52 13.16
C SER A 465 13.87 -9.82 13.17
N SER A 466 14.66 -10.11 12.16
CA SER A 466 15.90 -9.41 11.85
C SER A 466 15.89 -9.05 10.38
N GLY A 467 16.51 -7.94 10.05
CA GLY A 467 16.65 -7.56 8.66
C GLY A 467 17.85 -6.67 8.45
N TYR A 468 18.13 -6.48 7.17
CA TYR A 468 19.28 -5.77 6.67
C TYR A 468 18.87 -5.05 5.40
N PHE A 469 19.01 -3.73 5.41
CA PHE A 469 18.93 -2.93 4.20
C PHE A 469 20.32 -2.41 3.85
N ALA A 470 20.67 -2.45 2.57
CA ALA A 470 21.85 -1.81 2.03
C ALA A 470 21.49 -1.07 0.75
N LEU A 471 22.03 0.13 0.63
CA LEU A 471 21.95 0.94 -0.58
C LEU A 471 23.36 1.33 -0.97
N GLU A 472 23.76 0.87 -2.15
CA GLU A 472 25.04 1.16 -2.78
C GLU A 472 24.79 2.16 -3.90
N GLY A 473 25.58 3.23 -3.93
CA GLY A 473 25.57 4.25 -4.97
C GLY A 473 26.94 4.36 -5.59
N HIS A 474 26.98 4.25 -6.92
CA HIS A 474 28.18 4.31 -7.72
C HIS A 474 28.07 5.49 -8.68
N PHE A 475 29.03 6.42 -8.62
CA PHE A 475 29.03 7.64 -9.43
C PHE A 475 30.03 7.52 -10.57
N GLU A 476 29.67 8.04 -11.75
CA GLU A 476 30.58 8.03 -12.90
C GLU A 476 31.67 9.10 -12.78
N ASP A 477 31.36 10.23 -12.15
CA ASP A 477 32.30 11.32 -11.94
C ASP A 477 33.24 11.03 -10.78
N GLU A 478 34.55 11.02 -11.04
CA GLU A 478 35.61 10.75 -10.07
C GLU A 478 35.60 11.71 -8.87
N GLN A 479 34.97 12.89 -8.99
CA GLN A 479 34.87 13.82 -7.86
C GLN A 479 33.88 13.34 -6.77
N TYR A 480 32.95 12.45 -7.11
CA TYR A 480 31.95 11.91 -6.19
C TYR A 480 32.36 10.52 -5.72
N ALA A 481 32.53 10.37 -4.41
CA ALA A 481 32.87 9.07 -3.85
C ALA A 481 31.63 8.16 -3.79
N ASP A 482 31.83 6.89 -4.15
CA ASP A 482 30.82 5.85 -3.94
C ASP A 482 30.43 5.76 -2.47
N PHE A 483 29.18 5.39 -2.20
CA PHE A 483 28.72 5.13 -0.85
C PHE A 483 28.03 3.78 -0.70
N ASN A 484 28.11 3.21 0.50
CA ASN A 484 27.35 2.03 0.89
C ASN A 484 26.71 2.29 2.26
N ARG A 485 25.39 2.56 2.26
CA ARG A 485 24.63 2.80 3.47
C ARG A 485 23.94 1.53 3.91
N LYS A 486 24.17 1.14 5.16
CA LYS A 486 23.64 -0.10 5.75
C LYS A 486 22.71 0.22 6.91
N PHE A 487 21.65 -0.56 7.04
CA PHE A 487 20.67 -0.46 8.12
C PHE A 487 20.29 -1.86 8.63
N PRO A 488 21.17 -2.52 9.41
CA PRO A 488 20.80 -3.73 10.14
C PRO A 488 19.81 -3.40 11.25
N PHE A 489 18.82 -4.26 11.44
CA PHE A 489 17.86 -4.13 12.53
C PHE A 489 17.38 -5.48 13.08
N GLY A 490 16.89 -5.44 14.31
CA GLY A 490 16.24 -6.54 15.01
C GLY A 490 14.98 -6.04 15.70
N ARG A 491 13.92 -6.85 15.71
CA ARG A 491 12.61 -6.49 16.26
C ARG A 491 12.07 -7.62 17.10
N ILE A 492 11.44 -7.26 18.22
CA ILE A 492 10.63 -8.17 19.03
C ILE A 492 9.28 -7.48 19.21
N SER A 493 8.19 -8.21 18.93
CA SER A 493 6.85 -7.64 19.00
C SER A 493 5.78 -8.65 19.37
N ILE A 494 4.67 -8.14 19.90
CA ILE A 494 3.44 -8.89 20.08
C ILE A 494 2.52 -8.53 18.92
N GLY A 495 2.04 -9.55 18.21
CA GLY A 495 1.15 -9.42 17.07
C GLY A 495 -0.26 -9.88 17.37
N TYR A 496 -1.26 -9.12 16.92
CA TYR A 496 -2.67 -9.49 16.93
C TYR A 496 -3.17 -9.75 15.50
N ASN A 497 -3.67 -10.95 15.26
CA ASN A 497 -4.08 -11.45 13.95
C ASN A 497 -5.61 -11.55 13.87
N VAL A 498 -6.21 -10.89 12.89
CA VAL A 498 -7.67 -10.87 12.70
C VAL A 498 -8.03 -11.06 11.23
N ARG A 499 -9.17 -11.70 10.98
CA ARG A 499 -9.74 -11.88 9.64
C ARG A 499 -11.17 -11.36 9.65
N PHE A 500 -11.57 -10.62 8.62
CA PHE A 500 -12.93 -10.11 8.49
C PHE A 500 -13.46 -10.03 7.06
#